data_AF-A0ABC8JV73-F1
#
_entry.id   AF-A0ABC8JV73-F1
#
_cell.length_a   1.000
_cell.length_b   1.000
_cell.length_c   1.000
_cell.angle_alpha   90.00
_cell.angle_beta   90.00
_cell.angle_gamma   90.00
#
_symmetry.space_group_name_H-M   'P 1'
#
loop_
_entity.id
_entity.type
_entity.pdbx_description
1 polymer ?
#
loop_
_entity_poly.entity_id
_entity_poly.type
_entity_poly.pdbx_seq_one_letter_code
_entity_poly.pdbx_strand_id
1 'polypeptide(L)'
;MYHKDDLPFDVLYLPDIFTQFRKYVEAKCRIRSSTRIPISLGPTPYVDDWGDVPTLSQLGIEPQEVSRGMRFLGGSFLSIHRDKDRMLGPDYSTKFSPWIAVGCISPRFIHEEVVQEMCKVNGVEIKNCLSLGEMARPVTVHEWLHRYPIIHANMKELSTTDFMSNRGRQIVCLFLVRDMGLDWRMGA
;
A
#
# COMPACT_ATOMS: atom_id res chain seq x y z
N MET A 1 4.84 11.42 4.49
CA MET A 1 4.70 11.62 5.95
C MET A 1 5.61 12.76 6.38
N TYR A 2 6.93 12.63 6.24
CA TYR A 2 7.86 13.76 6.30
C TYR A 2 7.71 14.65 5.06
N HIS A 3 7.77 15.96 5.25
CA HIS A 3 7.74 16.92 4.15
C HIS A 3 9.15 17.03 3.55
N LYS A 4 9.26 17.23 2.22
CA LYS A 4 10.56 17.32 1.53
C LYS A 4 11.44 18.46 2.11
N ASP A 5 10.83 19.60 2.42
CA ASP A 5 11.53 20.77 2.96
C ASP A 5 11.98 20.60 4.42
N ASP A 6 11.47 19.59 5.13
CA ASP A 6 11.85 19.30 6.52
C ASP A 6 12.95 18.24 6.61
N LEU A 7 13.41 17.71 5.46
CA LEU A 7 14.47 16.70 5.43
C LEU A 7 15.82 17.30 5.84
N PRO A 8 16.69 16.52 6.52
CA PRO A 8 17.99 17.01 6.97
C PRO A 8 19.06 16.95 5.87
N PHE A 9 18.64 16.77 4.62
CA PHE A 9 19.44 16.67 3.41
C PHE A 9 18.55 17.06 2.22
N ASP A 10 19.17 17.49 1.13
CA ASP A 10 18.48 17.67 -0.14
C ASP A 10 18.08 16.31 -0.73
N VAL A 11 17.01 16.27 -1.53
CA VAL A 11 16.51 15.05 -2.18
C VAL A 11 17.57 14.45 -3.12
N LEU A 12 18.46 15.27 -3.69
CA LEU A 12 19.58 14.81 -4.51
C LEU A 12 20.67 14.06 -3.71
N TYR A 13 20.71 14.24 -2.38
CA TYR A 13 21.66 13.59 -1.47
C TYR A 13 20.97 12.61 -0.52
N LEU A 14 19.91 11.96 -1.00
CA LEU A 14 19.19 10.93 -0.24
C LEU A 14 20.11 9.74 0.07
N PRO A 15 20.16 9.22 1.31
CA PRO A 15 20.93 8.02 1.60
C PRO A 15 20.41 6.81 0.83
N ASP A 16 21.31 6.07 0.17
CA ASP A 16 20.98 4.85 -0.60
C ASP A 16 20.44 3.72 0.28
N ILE A 17 20.77 3.75 1.58
CA ILE A 17 20.36 2.72 2.55
C ILE A 17 19.17 3.24 3.36
N PHE A 18 18.02 2.56 3.24
CA PHE A 18 16.79 2.91 3.96
C PHE A 18 16.99 3.09 5.46
N THR A 19 17.79 2.24 6.12
CA THR A 19 18.04 2.35 7.56
C THR A 19 18.76 3.64 7.94
N GLN A 20 19.65 4.15 7.08
CA GLN A 20 20.31 5.44 7.31
C GLN A 20 19.31 6.58 7.16
N PHE A 21 18.55 6.60 6.05
CA PHE A 21 17.46 7.54 5.85
C PHE A 21 16.52 7.58 7.05
N ARG A 22 16.02 6.42 7.49
CA ARG A 22 15.10 6.27 8.63
C ARG A 22 15.68 6.88 9.91
N LYS A 23 16.94 6.54 10.25
CA LYS A 23 17.60 7.08 11.45
C LYS A 23 17.72 8.61 11.40
N TYR A 24 18.04 9.18 10.24
CA TYR A 24 18.15 10.63 10.10
C TYR A 24 16.81 11.34 10.30
N VAL A 25 15.74 10.85 9.64
CA VAL A 25 14.42 11.50 9.74
C VAL A 25 13.78 11.30 11.11
N GLU A 26 13.93 10.14 11.75
CA GLU A 26 13.43 9.90 13.11
C GLU A 26 14.13 10.78 14.15
N ALA A 27 15.42 11.07 13.97
CA ALA A 27 16.20 11.88 14.90
C ALA A 27 16.06 13.39 14.68
N LYS A 28 15.91 13.84 13.42
CA LYS A 28 16.04 15.26 13.05
C LYS A 28 14.77 15.89 12.48
N CYS A 29 13.81 15.10 12.02
CA CYS A 29 12.59 15.63 11.40
C CYS A 29 11.41 15.54 12.36
N ARG A 30 10.47 16.48 12.20
CA ARG A 30 9.15 16.40 12.85
C ARG A 30 8.09 16.13 11.79
N ILE A 31 7.09 15.35 12.15
CA ILE A 31 5.93 15.12 11.29
C ILE A 31 4.98 16.30 11.49
N ARG A 32 4.68 17.02 10.41
CA ARG A 32 3.70 18.11 10.42
C ARG A 32 2.31 17.56 10.76
N SER A 33 1.51 18.33 11.50
CA SER A 33 0.10 17.99 11.71
C SER A 33 -0.68 18.00 10.39
N SER A 34 -1.81 17.30 10.37
CA SER A 34 -2.77 17.38 9.28
C SER A 34 -3.31 18.80 9.19
N THR A 35 -3.48 19.27 7.96
CA THR A 35 -4.04 20.59 7.71
C THR A 35 -5.52 20.55 8.05
N ARG A 36 -5.97 21.44 8.94
CA ARG A 36 -7.40 21.55 9.28
C ARG A 36 -8.13 22.25 8.15
N ILE A 37 -9.17 21.61 7.64
CA ILE A 37 -10.06 22.18 6.62
C ILE A 37 -11.15 22.98 7.37
N PRO A 38 -11.46 24.22 6.95
CA PRO A 38 -12.57 24.96 7.53
C PRO A 38 -13.90 24.22 7.28
N ILE A 39 -14.85 24.35 8.21
CA ILE A 39 -16.15 23.67 8.13
C ILE A 39 -16.97 24.15 6.91
N SER A 40 -16.74 25.38 6.47
CA SER A 40 -17.34 25.95 5.26
C SER A 40 -16.23 26.47 4.34
N LEU A 41 -16.25 26.03 3.08
CA LEU A 41 -15.28 26.42 2.05
C LEU A 41 -15.77 27.59 1.17
N GLY A 42 -16.98 28.10 1.43
CA GLY A 42 -17.60 29.17 0.65
C GLY A 42 -18.52 28.66 -0.47
N PRO A 43 -19.16 29.59 -1.20
CA PRO A 43 -20.01 29.24 -2.33
C PRO A 43 -19.14 28.90 -3.55
N THR A 44 -19.55 27.88 -4.31
CA THR A 44 -18.97 27.59 -5.61
C THR A 44 -19.26 28.73 -6.59
N PRO A 45 -18.40 28.96 -7.61
CA PRO A 45 -18.80 29.79 -8.74
C PRO A 45 -20.09 29.26 -9.39
N TYR A 46 -20.81 30.12 -10.09
CA TYR A 46 -21.91 29.66 -10.93
C TYR A 46 -21.34 28.85 -12.10
N VAL A 47 -21.83 27.62 -12.24
CA VAL A 47 -21.40 26.67 -13.25
C VAL A 47 -22.67 26.03 -13.81
N ASP A 48 -22.87 26.15 -15.13
CA ASP A 48 -24.06 25.63 -15.81
C ASP A 48 -24.11 24.09 -15.80
N ASP A 49 -22.95 23.45 -15.96
CA ASP A 49 -22.79 22.00 -15.93
C ASP A 49 -21.42 21.61 -15.34
N TRP A 50 -21.42 20.76 -14.32
CA TRP A 50 -20.21 20.23 -13.67
C TRP A 50 -19.68 18.97 -14.36
N GLY A 51 -20.42 18.43 -15.32
CA GLY A 51 -20.14 17.18 -16.01
C GLY A 51 -20.53 15.93 -15.20
N ASP A 52 -20.72 14.83 -15.91
CA ASP A 52 -21.03 13.53 -15.35
C ASP A 52 -19.77 12.70 -15.06
N VAL A 53 -19.84 11.83 -14.06
CA VAL A 53 -18.79 10.83 -13.81
C VAL A 53 -18.82 9.80 -14.94
N PRO A 54 -17.69 9.52 -15.62
CA PRO A 54 -17.67 8.60 -16.74
C PRO A 54 -17.94 7.16 -16.27
N THR A 55 -18.65 6.41 -17.11
CA THR A 55 -18.86 4.96 -16.95
C THR A 55 -17.64 4.18 -17.43
N LEU A 56 -17.46 2.96 -16.90
CA LEU A 56 -16.35 2.08 -17.33
C LEU A 56 -16.38 1.81 -18.85
N SER A 57 -17.57 1.64 -19.43
CA SER A 57 -17.75 1.44 -20.86
C SER A 57 -17.29 2.65 -21.69
N GLN A 58 -17.50 3.88 -21.19
CA GLN A 58 -16.99 5.09 -21.85
C GLN A 58 -15.45 5.18 -21.83
N LEU A 59 -14.81 4.49 -20.89
CA LEU A 59 -13.36 4.35 -20.80
C LEU A 59 -12.83 3.14 -21.59
N GLY A 60 -13.71 2.40 -22.30
CA GLY A 60 -13.34 1.19 -23.03
C GLY A 60 -13.02 0.00 -22.12
N ILE A 61 -13.53 0.03 -20.88
CA ILE A 61 -13.31 -1.01 -19.87
C ILE A 61 -14.61 -1.78 -19.69
N GLU A 62 -14.55 -3.09 -19.90
CA GLU A 62 -15.67 -3.97 -19.64
C GLU A 62 -15.84 -4.16 -18.12
N PRO A 63 -17.04 -3.95 -17.55
CA PRO A 63 -17.28 -4.16 -16.13
C PRO A 63 -17.09 -5.65 -15.79
N GLN A 64 -16.12 -5.94 -14.91
CA GLN A 64 -15.95 -7.28 -14.38
C GLN A 64 -16.69 -7.42 -13.05
N GLU A 65 -17.65 -8.36 -12.97
CA GLU A 65 -18.28 -8.70 -11.69
C GLU A 65 -17.30 -9.46 -10.79
N VAL A 66 -16.76 -8.75 -9.80
CA VAL A 66 -15.89 -9.35 -8.78
C VAL A 66 -16.76 -9.95 -7.67
N SER A 67 -17.02 -11.26 -7.74
CA SER A 67 -17.78 -12.00 -6.72
C SER A 67 -17.00 -12.28 -5.44
N ARG A 68 -15.66 -12.15 -5.48
CA ARG A 68 -14.74 -12.46 -4.38
C ARG A 68 -13.62 -11.42 -4.33
N GLY A 69 -13.49 -10.73 -3.21
CA GLY A 69 -12.45 -9.72 -3.02
C GLY A 69 -12.64 -8.98 -1.71
N MET A 70 -11.63 -8.21 -1.30
CA MET A 70 -11.81 -7.31 -0.18
C MET A 70 -12.81 -6.23 -0.56
N ARG A 71 -13.93 -6.20 0.16
CA ARG A 71 -14.91 -5.14 -0.01
C ARG A 71 -14.36 -3.89 0.66
N PHE A 72 -13.81 -2.99 -0.15
CA PHE A 72 -13.45 -1.66 0.30
C PHE A 72 -14.75 -0.88 0.53
N LEU A 73 -15.28 -0.94 1.75
CA LEU A 73 -16.35 -0.05 2.16
C LEU A 73 -15.75 1.36 2.18
N GLY A 74 -16.14 2.21 1.24
CA GLY A 74 -15.82 3.63 1.31
C GLY A 74 -16.39 4.25 2.59
N GLY A 75 -15.63 5.10 3.26
CA GLY A 75 -16.03 5.75 4.51
C GLY A 75 -14.86 5.89 5.49
N SER A 76 -14.94 6.86 6.41
CA SER A 76 -13.87 7.23 7.32
C SER A 76 -13.65 6.27 8.50
N PHE A 77 -14.28 5.10 8.51
CA PHE A 77 -14.23 4.16 9.63
C PHE A 77 -13.58 2.85 9.21
N LEU A 78 -12.27 2.78 9.41
CA LEU A 78 -11.47 1.59 9.16
C LEU A 78 -11.43 0.75 10.43
N SER A 79 -12.01 -0.44 10.38
CA SER A 79 -11.88 -1.47 11.42
C SER A 79 -10.42 -1.96 11.46
N ILE A 80 -9.70 -1.55 12.50
CA ILE A 80 -8.32 -1.98 12.76
C ILE A 80 -8.39 -3.28 13.59
N HIS A 81 -8.17 -4.44 12.96
CA HIS A 81 -7.71 -5.63 13.67
C HIS A 81 -6.36 -6.04 13.10
N ARG A 82 -5.44 -6.46 13.97
CA ARG A 82 -4.02 -6.69 13.68
C ARG A 82 -3.68 -8.16 13.91
N ASP A 83 -3.32 -8.89 12.86
CA ASP A 83 -2.49 -10.11 12.95
C ASP A 83 -1.42 -10.12 11.86
N LYS A 84 -0.22 -9.63 12.18
CA LYS A 84 0.79 -9.22 11.19
C LYS A 84 1.53 -10.32 10.40
N ASP A 85 1.16 -11.60 10.49
CA ASP A 85 1.88 -12.68 9.78
C ASP A 85 0.96 -13.73 9.11
N ARG A 86 -0.28 -13.39 8.80
CA ARG A 86 -1.18 -14.27 8.05
C ARG A 86 -1.35 -13.77 6.61
N MET A 87 -1.27 -14.67 5.63
CA MET A 87 -1.53 -14.36 4.22
C MET A 87 -3.03 -14.36 3.88
N LEU A 88 -3.91 -14.65 4.85
CA LEU A 88 -5.33 -14.88 4.63
C LEU A 88 -6.17 -13.93 5.48
N GLY A 89 -7.19 -13.32 4.86
CA GLY A 89 -8.22 -12.51 5.51
C GLY A 89 -7.97 -10.99 5.50
N PRO A 90 -8.98 -10.17 5.82
CA PRO A 90 -8.82 -8.72 5.88
C PRO A 90 -7.91 -8.27 7.03
N ASP A 91 -7.89 -9.01 8.15
CA ASP A 91 -7.37 -8.56 9.44
C ASP A 91 -5.84 -8.66 9.60
N TYR A 92 -5.11 -9.18 8.61
CA TYR A 92 -3.65 -9.30 8.75
C TYR A 92 -2.88 -7.98 8.55
N SER A 93 -3.56 -6.94 8.08
CA SER A 93 -2.96 -5.63 7.84
C SER A 93 -4.04 -4.56 7.76
N THR A 94 -3.66 -3.29 7.83
CA THR A 94 -4.59 -2.16 7.70
C THR A 94 -5.26 -2.06 6.32
N LYS A 95 -4.67 -2.66 5.28
CA LYS A 95 -5.14 -2.59 3.88
C LYS A 95 -5.27 -1.15 3.34
N PHE A 96 -4.59 -0.17 3.97
CA PHE A 96 -4.66 1.26 3.61
C PHE A 96 -4.10 1.61 2.22
N SER A 97 -3.40 0.69 1.55
CA SER A 97 -2.67 1.01 0.32
C SER A 97 -3.53 1.59 -0.82
N PRO A 98 -4.78 1.13 -1.09
CA PRO A 98 -5.57 1.71 -2.18
C PRO A 98 -5.99 3.15 -1.89
N TRP A 99 -6.40 3.44 -0.65
CA TRP A 99 -6.79 4.79 -0.24
C TRP A 99 -5.62 5.77 -0.17
N ILE A 100 -4.41 5.30 0.20
CA ILE A 100 -3.20 6.12 0.13
C ILE A 100 -2.81 6.38 -1.32
N ALA A 101 -2.93 5.38 -2.21
CA ALA A 101 -2.55 5.51 -3.62
C ALA A 101 -3.39 6.56 -4.36
N VAL A 102 -4.70 6.64 -4.07
CA VAL A 102 -5.61 7.62 -4.67
C VAL A 102 -5.63 8.96 -3.89
N GLY A 103 -4.96 9.02 -2.74
CA GLY A 103 -4.93 10.22 -1.90
C GLY A 103 -6.19 10.46 -1.07
N CYS A 104 -7.10 9.47 -0.99
CA CYS A 104 -8.31 9.52 -0.16
C CYS A 104 -7.99 9.63 1.33
N ILE A 105 -6.84 9.09 1.78
CA ILE A 105 -6.33 9.28 3.14
C ILE A 105 -4.87 9.72 3.10
N SER A 106 -4.51 10.67 3.98
CA SER A 106 -3.14 11.18 4.04
C SER A 106 -2.28 10.41 5.05
N PRO A 107 -0.97 10.22 4.80
CA PRO A 107 -0.06 9.64 5.79
C PRO A 107 0.03 10.44 7.10
N ARG A 108 -0.23 11.76 7.07
CA ARG A 108 -0.26 12.62 8.26
C ARG A 108 -1.47 12.31 9.13
N PHE A 109 -2.63 12.14 8.50
CA PHE A 109 -3.87 11.75 9.19
C PHE A 109 -3.72 10.37 9.87
N ILE A 110 -3.17 9.38 9.15
CA ILE A 110 -2.90 8.05 9.73
C ILE A 110 -1.94 8.16 10.94
N HIS A 111 -0.89 8.96 10.83
CA HIS A 111 0.05 9.17 11.93
C HIS A 111 -0.64 9.77 13.16
N GLU A 112 -1.47 10.80 12.98
CA GLU A 112 -2.24 11.40 14.08
C GLU A 112 -3.19 10.41 14.74
N GLU A 113 -3.92 9.61 13.97
CA GLU A 113 -4.80 8.58 14.52
C GLU A 113 -4.01 7.54 15.32
N VAL A 114 -2.84 7.09 14.80
CA VAL A 114 -1.96 6.16 15.51
C VAL A 114 -1.44 6.77 16.80
N VAL A 115 -1.01 8.03 16.80
CA VAL A 115 -0.55 8.72 18.02
C VAL A 115 -1.69 8.86 19.01
N GLN A 116 -2.88 9.23 18.56
CA GLN A 116 -4.07 9.38 19.40
C GLN A 116 -4.49 8.05 20.03
N GLU A 117 -4.52 6.96 19.27
CA GLU A 117 -4.78 5.61 19.77
C GLU A 117 -3.66 5.12 20.71
N MET A 118 -2.39 5.37 20.40
CA MET A 118 -1.27 5.04 21.29
C MET A 118 -1.32 5.81 22.61
N CYS A 119 -1.71 7.09 22.59
CA CYS A 119 -1.93 7.89 23.79
C CYS A 119 -3.11 7.37 24.63
N LYS A 120 -4.13 6.76 24.00
CA LYS A 120 -5.26 6.12 24.70
C LYS A 120 -4.89 4.75 25.28
N VAL A 121 -3.95 4.02 24.66
CA VAL A 121 -3.60 2.62 25.01
C VAL A 121 -2.45 2.52 26.06
N ASN A 122 -1.72 3.60 26.33
CA ASN A 122 -0.57 3.71 27.25
C ASN A 122 0.71 2.95 26.84
N GLY A 123 1.81 3.70 26.65
CA GLY A 123 3.11 3.36 27.26
C GLY A 123 3.97 2.22 26.71
N VAL A 124 3.85 1.76 25.47
CA VAL A 124 4.77 0.71 24.94
C VAL A 124 5.21 0.94 23.49
N GLU A 125 6.52 1.09 23.30
CA GLU A 125 7.23 1.04 22.00
C GLU A 125 7.29 -0.40 21.45
N ILE A 126 7.04 -0.58 20.15
CA ILE A 126 7.31 -1.85 19.46
C ILE A 126 8.35 -1.63 18.35
N LYS A 127 9.52 -2.25 18.52
CA LYS A 127 10.64 -2.30 17.56
C LYS A 127 10.49 -3.48 16.58
N ASN A 128 10.73 -3.17 15.29
CA ASN A 128 11.15 -3.95 14.11
C ASN A 128 11.05 -5.49 14.05
N CYS A 129 10.79 -6.00 12.82
CA CYS A 129 11.20 -7.35 12.41
C CYS A 129 11.72 -7.40 10.95
N LEU A 130 12.64 -8.35 10.69
CA LEU A 130 13.65 -8.44 9.62
C LEU A 130 13.31 -9.42 8.46
N SER A 131 14.20 -9.38 7.46
CA SER A 131 14.36 -10.00 6.11
C SER A 131 14.25 -11.53 5.94
N LEU A 132 14.09 -11.99 4.68
CA LEU A 132 14.36 -13.39 4.25
C LEU A 132 15.02 -13.49 2.84
N GLY A 133 15.86 -14.52 2.66
CA GLY A 133 16.80 -14.75 1.54
C GLY A 133 16.43 -15.83 0.47
N GLU A 134 17.44 -16.14 -0.37
CA GLU A 134 17.59 -16.85 -1.68
C GLU A 134 17.12 -18.33 -1.82
N MET A 135 17.07 -19.03 -2.98
CA MET A 135 16.88 -18.83 -4.46
C MET A 135 16.98 -20.25 -5.13
N ALA A 136 16.16 -20.61 -6.12
CA ALA A 136 16.24 -21.88 -6.88
C ALA A 136 15.73 -21.82 -8.36
N ARG A 137 16.68 -21.92 -9.30
CA ARG A 137 16.69 -22.41 -10.73
C ARG A 137 15.48 -22.22 -11.70
N PRO A 138 15.75 -22.04 -13.03
CA PRO A 138 14.74 -21.59 -14.00
C PRO A 138 13.85 -22.67 -14.59
N VAL A 139 12.56 -22.32 -14.64
CA VAL A 139 11.49 -23.03 -15.34
C VAL A 139 10.64 -21.99 -16.07
N THR A 140 10.25 -22.31 -17.31
CA THR A 140 9.52 -21.46 -18.25
C THR A 140 8.07 -21.16 -17.86
N VAL A 141 7.55 -20.03 -18.36
CA VAL A 141 6.25 -19.37 -18.02
C VAL A 141 5.00 -20.25 -18.16
N HIS A 142 5.04 -21.33 -18.93
CA HIS A 142 3.84 -22.11 -19.24
C HIS A 142 3.54 -23.27 -18.25
N GLU A 143 4.48 -23.64 -17.36
CA GLU A 143 4.28 -24.71 -16.35
C GLU A 143 3.67 -24.21 -15.01
N TRP A 144 3.17 -22.97 -14.98
CA TRP A 144 2.83 -22.23 -13.75
C TRP A 144 1.75 -22.85 -12.85
N LEU A 145 0.83 -23.63 -13.41
CA LEU A 145 -0.43 -23.98 -12.72
C LEU A 145 -0.31 -25.12 -11.71
N HIS A 146 0.74 -25.95 -11.77
CA HIS A 146 0.81 -27.20 -10.98
C HIS A 146 2.01 -27.32 -10.03
N ARG A 147 3.08 -26.53 -10.23
CA ARG A 147 4.37 -26.80 -9.58
C ARG A 147 4.64 -25.98 -8.32
N TYR A 148 4.04 -24.79 -8.18
CA TYR A 148 4.26 -23.88 -7.04
C TYR A 148 2.95 -23.29 -6.50
N PRO A 149 2.23 -24.02 -5.62
CA PRO A 149 0.92 -23.62 -5.11
C PRO A 149 0.88 -22.23 -4.48
N ILE A 150 1.97 -21.81 -3.82
CA ILE A 150 2.05 -20.48 -3.20
C ILE A 150 2.11 -19.35 -4.23
N ILE A 151 2.83 -19.53 -5.34
CA ILE A 151 2.92 -18.52 -6.42
C ILE A 151 1.56 -18.39 -7.09
N HIS A 152 0.97 -19.54 -7.45
CA HIS A 152 -0.35 -19.58 -8.08
C HIS A 152 -1.44 -18.96 -7.19
N ALA A 153 -1.44 -19.26 -5.89
CA ALA A 153 -2.41 -18.67 -4.96
C ALA A 153 -2.32 -17.13 -4.93
N ASN A 154 -1.11 -16.57 -4.85
CA ASN A 154 -0.93 -15.12 -4.83
C ASN A 154 -1.29 -14.47 -6.17
N MET A 155 -0.93 -15.09 -7.30
CA MET A 155 -1.27 -14.55 -8.62
C MET A 155 -2.77 -14.62 -8.90
N LYS A 156 -3.44 -15.68 -8.43
CA LYS A 156 -4.89 -15.81 -8.47
C LYS A 156 -5.58 -14.80 -7.54
N GLU A 157 -5.02 -14.55 -6.37
CA GLU A 157 -5.51 -13.48 -5.47
C GLU A 157 -5.43 -12.12 -6.17
N LEU A 158 -4.29 -11.82 -6.80
CA LEU A 158 -4.10 -10.57 -7.55
C LEU A 158 -5.12 -10.44 -8.69
N SER A 159 -5.25 -11.46 -9.54
CA SER A 159 -6.16 -11.40 -10.69
C SER A 159 -7.64 -11.36 -10.31
N THR A 160 -7.99 -11.81 -9.10
CA THR A 160 -9.39 -11.89 -8.64
C THR A 160 -9.77 -10.68 -7.80
N THR A 161 -8.82 -10.09 -7.05
CA THR A 161 -9.12 -9.09 -6.01
C THR A 161 -8.42 -7.75 -6.21
N ASP A 162 -7.57 -7.63 -7.23
CA ASP A 162 -6.66 -6.51 -7.48
C ASP A 162 -5.75 -6.18 -6.28
N PHE A 163 -5.57 -7.16 -5.40
CA PHE A 163 -4.73 -7.06 -4.24
C PHE A 163 -3.89 -8.32 -4.07
N MET A 164 -2.69 -8.13 -3.52
CA MET A 164 -1.81 -9.21 -3.11
C MET A 164 -1.10 -8.77 -1.83
N SER A 165 -1.00 -9.68 -0.86
CA SER A 165 -0.27 -9.43 0.38
C SER A 165 1.18 -8.98 0.13
N ASN A 166 1.76 -8.17 1.01
CA ASN A 166 3.16 -7.72 0.87
C ASN A 166 4.13 -8.91 0.79
N ARG A 167 3.89 -9.95 1.59
CA ARG A 167 4.67 -11.18 1.56
C ARG A 167 4.52 -11.91 0.22
N GLY A 168 3.28 -11.97 -0.30
CA GLY A 168 2.98 -12.49 -1.63
C GLY A 168 3.77 -11.78 -2.73
N ARG A 169 3.74 -10.44 -2.74
CA ARG A 169 4.46 -9.61 -3.72
C ARG A 169 5.96 -9.87 -3.70
N GLN A 170 6.55 -9.98 -2.52
CA GLN A 170 7.97 -10.32 -2.37
C GLN A 170 8.30 -11.70 -2.94
N ILE A 171 7.49 -12.72 -2.60
CA ILE A 171 7.69 -14.10 -3.06
C ILE A 171 7.55 -14.20 -4.58
N VAL A 172 6.50 -13.63 -5.16
CA VAL A 172 6.24 -13.66 -6.60
C VAL A 172 7.32 -12.90 -7.37
N CYS A 173 7.72 -11.71 -6.91
CA CYS A 173 8.79 -10.93 -7.55
C CYS A 173 10.12 -11.69 -7.51
N LEU A 174 10.46 -12.29 -6.36
CA LEU A 174 11.67 -13.10 -6.23
C LEU A 174 11.63 -14.29 -7.19
N PHE A 175 10.50 -14.99 -7.25
CA PHE A 175 10.33 -16.14 -8.15
C PHE A 175 10.48 -15.75 -9.63
N LEU A 176 9.87 -14.65 -10.06
CA LEU A 176 9.95 -14.17 -11.44
C LEU A 176 11.39 -13.82 -11.86
N VAL A 177 12.11 -13.08 -11.02
CA VAL A 177 13.45 -12.59 -11.36
C VAL A 177 14.50 -13.68 -11.16
N ARG A 178 14.45 -14.34 -9.99
CA ARG A 178 15.52 -15.24 -9.58
C ARG A 178 15.30 -16.65 -10.08
N ASP A 179 14.12 -17.20 -9.81
CA ASP A 179 13.86 -18.59 -10.16
C ASP A 179 13.69 -18.63 -11.67
N MET A 180 12.78 -17.86 -12.26
CA MET A 180 12.52 -17.91 -13.70
C MET A 180 13.52 -17.18 -14.60
N GLY A 181 14.36 -16.30 -14.06
CA GLY A 181 15.35 -15.54 -14.84
C GLY A 181 14.72 -14.55 -15.84
N LEU A 182 13.48 -14.12 -15.61
CA LEU A 182 12.80 -13.16 -16.48
C LEU A 182 13.18 -11.73 -16.16
N ASP A 183 12.98 -10.85 -17.14
CA ASP A 183 13.11 -9.42 -16.95
C ASP A 183 12.08 -8.92 -15.93
N TRP A 184 12.55 -8.32 -14.84
CA TRP A 184 11.73 -7.80 -13.76
C TRP A 184 10.70 -6.77 -14.24
N ARG A 185 10.96 -6.07 -15.36
CA ARG A 185 10.05 -5.10 -15.97
C ARG A 185 8.75 -5.72 -16.48
N MET A 186 8.72 -7.03 -16.69
CA MET A 186 7.49 -7.74 -17.10
C MET A 186 6.51 -7.94 -15.94
N GLY A 187 7.01 -7.95 -14.69
CA GLY A 187 6.18 -8.10 -13.50
C GLY A 187 5.81 -6.78 -12.81
N ALA A 188 6.42 -5.67 -13.23
CA ALA A 188 6.19 -4.32 -12.72
C ALA A 188 5.03 -3.65 -13.45
#